data_AF-J9FD71-F1
#
_entry.id   AF-J9FD71-F1
#
_cell.length_a   1.000
_cell.length_b   1.000
_cell.length_c   1.000
_cell.angle_alpha   90.00
_cell.angle_beta   90.00
_cell.angle_gamma   90.00
#
_symmetry.space_group_name_H-M   'P 1'
#
loop_
_entity.id
_entity.type
_entity.pdbx_description
1 polymer ?
#
loop_
_entity_poly.entity_id
_entity_poly.type
_entity_poly.pdbx_seq_one_letter_code
_entity_poly.pdbx_strand_id
1 'polypeptide(L)' 'MPDSRSALIVVDIQNDFLPGGALAVPGGDSVIEPAKKLMADPRWGAVVVTQDWHPADHISFAAQHEGCAPFETTTLA' A
#
# COMPACT_ATOMS: atom_id res chain seq x y z
N MET A 1 24.58 3.36 -1.54
CA MET A 1 23.98 4.03 -0.36
C MET A 1 23.26 5.26 -0.85
N PRO A 2 22.09 5.60 -0.29
CA PRO A 2 21.35 6.80 -0.70
C PRO A 2 22.18 8.06 -0.45
N ASP A 3 21.87 9.10 -1.22
CA ASP A 3 22.42 10.45 -1.10
C ASP A 3 21.28 11.49 -1.10
N SER A 4 21.65 12.77 -0.97
CA SER A 4 20.69 13.88 -0.95
C SER A 4 19.81 14.03 -2.20
N ARG A 5 20.08 13.29 -3.29
CA ARG A 5 19.26 13.25 -4.51
C ARG A 5 18.40 11.99 -4.62
N SER A 6 18.53 11.09 -3.64
CA SER A 6 17.78 9.84 -3.56
C SER A 6 16.51 10.04 -2.71
N ALA A 7 15.42 9.40 -3.09
CA ALA A 7 14.18 9.39 -2.30
C ALA A 7 13.77 7.95 -1.93
N LEU A 8 13.19 7.78 -0.74
CA LEU A 8 12.51 6.56 -0.31
C LEU A 8 11.00 6.78 -0.42
N ILE A 9 10.31 5.88 -1.12
CA ILE A 9 8.84 5.84 -1.16
C ILE A 9 8.39 4.58 -0.44
N VAL A 10 7.64 4.76 0.64
CA VAL A 10 7.05 3.67 1.43
C VAL A 10 5.59 3.53 1.01
N VAL A 11 5.30 2.46 0.28
CA VAL A 11 4.02 2.28 -0.37
C VAL A 11 3.08 1.45 0.50
N ASP A 12 1.96 2.05 0.88
CA ASP A 12 0.76 1.39 1.38
C ASP A 12 1.00 0.36 2.52
N ILE A 13 1.87 0.71 3.47
CA ILE A 13 1.97 -0.03 4.75
C ILE A 13 0.77 0.38 5.62
N GLN A 14 -0.42 -0.08 5.24
CA GLN A 14 -1.70 0.24 5.85
C GLN A 14 -2.37 -1.00 6.41
N ASN A 15 -3.19 -0.83 7.46
CA ASN A 15 -3.86 -1.93 8.16
C ASN A 15 -4.59 -2.91 7.23
N ASP A 16 -5.25 -2.42 6.18
CA ASP A 16 -5.99 -3.28 5.25
C ASP A 16 -5.09 -4.27 4.51
N PHE A 17 -3.82 -3.94 4.29
CA PHE A 17 -2.84 -4.81 3.63
C PHE A 17 -1.98 -5.61 4.63
N LEU A 18 -2.12 -5.39 5.93
CA LEU A 18 -1.43 -6.14 6.98
C LEU A 18 -2.26 -7.35 7.45
N PRO A 19 -1.65 -8.36 8.12
CA PRO A 19 -2.40 -9.49 8.67
C PRO A 19 -3.58 -9.05 9.55
N GLY A 20 -4.78 -9.54 9.21
CA GLY A 20 -6.04 -9.17 9.87
C GLY A 20 -6.82 -8.03 9.19
N GLY A 21 -6.26 -7.39 8.16
CA GLY A 21 -6.91 -6.38 7.34
C GLY A 21 -7.87 -6.94 6.28
N ALA A 22 -8.62 -6.03 5.62
CA ALA A 22 -9.61 -6.39 4.61
C ALA A 22 -9.01 -6.99 3.32
N LEU A 23 -7.76 -6.64 2.99
CA LEU A 23 -7.00 -7.15 1.84
C LEU A 23 -5.60 -7.62 2.27
N ALA A 24 -5.54 -8.37 3.37
CA ALA A 24 -4.29 -8.73 4.04
C ALA A 24 -3.31 -9.45 3.11
N VAL A 25 -2.08 -8.96 3.05
CA VAL A 25 -0.95 -9.64 2.41
C VAL A 25 -0.32 -10.60 3.44
N PRO A 26 -0.16 -11.90 3.12
CA PRO A 26 0.48 -12.85 4.03
C PRO A 26 1.89 -12.39 4.42
N GLY A 27 2.11 -12.20 5.73
CA GLY A 27 3.40 -11.73 6.29
C GLY A 27 3.74 -10.28 5.94
N GLY A 28 2.76 -9.47 5.51
CA GLY A 28 2.97 -8.07 5.12
C GLY A 28 3.49 -7.17 6.26
N ASP A 29 3.29 -7.55 7.51
CA ASP A 29 3.83 -6.85 8.68
C ASP A 29 5.36 -6.96 8.83
N SER A 30 5.97 -7.97 8.20
CA SER A 30 7.43 -8.16 8.23
C SER A 30 8.22 -6.98 7.64
N VAL A 31 7.60 -6.14 6.80
CA VAL A 31 8.26 -4.97 6.20
C VAL A 31 8.25 -3.73 7.11
N ILE A 32 7.47 -3.71 8.19
CA ILE A 32 7.31 -2.54 9.06
C ILE A 32 8.64 -2.13 9.69
N GLU A 33 9.36 -3.07 10.31
CA GLU A 33 10.64 -2.78 10.96
C GLU A 33 11.76 -2.42 9.99
N PRO A 34 11.96 -3.12 8.85
CA PRO A 34 12.85 -2.66 7.79
C PRO A 34 12.51 -1.26 7.26
N ALA A 35 11.24 -0.96 7.00
CA ALA A 35 10.80 0.35 6.51
C ALA A 35 11.12 1.45 7.52
N LYS A 36 10.79 1.27 8.80
CA LYS A 36 11.15 2.21 9.87
C LYS A 36 12.65 2.50 9.91
N LYS A 37 13.49 1.45 9.80
CA LYS A 37 14.96 1.60 9.78
C LYS A 37 15.44 2.40 8.57
N LEU A 38 14.87 2.14 7.39
CA LEU A 38 15.21 2.87 6.17
C LEU A 38 14.77 4.33 6.24
N MET A 39 13.57 4.61 6.75
CA MET A 39 13.04 5.98 6.91
C MET A 39 13.87 6.81 7.90
N ALA A 40 14.49 6.17 8.89
CA ALA A 40 15.34 6.83 9.87
C ALA A 40 16.73 7.20 9.34
N ASP A 41 17.11 6.76 8.12
CA ASP A 41 18.39 7.10 7.51
C ASP A 41 18.37 8.56 6.99
N PRO A 42 19.13 9.48 7.59
CA PRO A 42 19.09 10.91 7.21
C PRO A 42 19.75 11.19 5.85
N ARG A 43 20.32 10.18 5.19
CA ARG A 43 20.94 10.34 3.87
C ARG A 43 19.92 10.45 2.74
N TRP A 44 18.67 10.04 2.96
CA TRP A 44 17.61 10.27 1.98
C TRP A 44 17.34 11.76 1.83
N GLY A 45 17.32 12.25 0.58
CA GLY A 45 16.87 13.60 0.28
C GLY A 45 15.37 13.80 0.52
N ALA A 46 14.58 12.73 0.45
CA ALA A 46 13.16 12.72 0.79
C ALA A 46 12.71 11.32 1.25
N VAL A 47 11.76 11.29 2.18
CA VAL A 47 10.99 10.10 2.54
C VAL A 47 9.52 10.44 2.30
N VAL A 48 8.87 9.70 1.42
CA VAL A 48 7.46 9.84 1.05
C VAL A 48 6.73 8.58 1.48
N VAL A 49 5.56 8.73 2.07
CA VAL A 49 4.64 7.63 2.36
C VAL A 49 3.41 7.80 1.50
N THR A 50 2.90 6.71 0.92
CA THR A 50 1.63 6.73 0.18
C THR A 50 0.51 6.15 1.03
N GLN A 51 -0.71 6.42 0.59
CA GLN A 51 -1.90 5.88 1.18
C GLN A 51 -2.88 5.56 0.06
N ASP A 52 -3.27 4.30 -0.04
CA ASP A 52 -4.46 3.93 -0.78
C ASP A 52 -5.69 4.48 -0.05
N TRP A 53 -6.46 5.30 -0.76
CA TRP A 53 -7.50 6.15 -0.16
C TRP A 53 -8.76 6.18 -1.02
N HIS A 54 -9.47 5.06 -1.00
CA HIS A 54 -10.69 4.87 -1.77
C HIS A 54 -11.93 5.45 -1.05
N PRO A 55 -12.87 6.09 -1.78
CA PRO A 55 -14.22 6.24 -1.28
C PRO A 55 -14.92 4.87 -1.17
N ALA A 56 -15.98 4.78 -0.37
CA ALA A 56 -16.68 3.52 -0.12
C ALA A 56 -17.29 2.89 -1.40
N ASP A 57 -17.59 3.72 -2.40
CA ASP A 57 -18.13 3.36 -3.71
C ASP A 57 -17.06 3.33 -4.81
N HIS A 58 -15.78 3.17 -4.45
CA HIS A 58 -14.70 3.17 -5.43
C HIS A 58 -14.83 2.03 -6.45
N ILE A 59 -14.59 2.34 -7.72
CA ILE A 59 -14.77 1.43 -8.86
C ILE A 59 -13.88 0.19 -8.82
N SER A 60 -12.81 0.18 -8.01
CA SER A 60 -11.95 -1.02 -7.84
C SER A 60 -12.59 -2.12 -7.00
N PHE A 61 -13.64 -1.82 -6.21
CA PHE A 61 -14.27 -2.80 -5.35
C PHE A 61 -15.27 -3.66 -6.12
N ALA A 62 -15.13 -4.99 -6.03
CA ALA A 62 -16.06 -5.94 -6.64
C ALA A 62 -17.52 -5.70 -6.21
N ALA A 63 -17.75 -5.16 -5.01
CA ALA A 63 -19.08 -4.79 -4.51
C ALA A 63 -19.78 -3.71 -5.36
N GLN A 64 -19.06 -2.96 -6.19
CA GLN A 64 -19.64 -1.97 -7.12
C GLN A 64 -20.01 -2.57 -8.49
N HIS A 65 -19.78 -3.87 -8.70
CA HIS A 65 -20.02 -4.54 -9.98
C HIS A 65 -20.94 -5.75 -9.76
N GLU A 66 -22.14 -5.70 -10.34
CA GLU A 66 -23.14 -6.75 -10.16
C GLU A 66 -22.63 -8.10 -10.69
N GLY A 67 -22.68 -9.12 -9.83
CA GLY A 67 -22.28 -10.49 -10.16
C GLY A 67 -20.77 -10.75 -10.13
N CYS A 68 -19.92 -9.76 -9.84
CA CYS A 68 -18.48 -9.96 -9.71
C CYS A 68 -18.06 -10.40 -8.30
N ALA A 69 -17.03 -11.24 -8.23
CA ALA A 69 -16.35 -11.58 -6.99
C ALA A 69 -15.01 -10.84 -6.85
N PRO A 70 -14.49 -10.64 -5.62
CA PRO A 70 -13.12 -10.15 -5.42
C PRO A 70 -12.10 -10.97 -6.23
N PHE A 71 -11.07 -10.30 -6.75
CA PHE A 71 -9.98 -10.85 -7.57
C PHE A 71 -10.34 -11.29 -9.00
N GLU A 72 -11.59 -11.12 -9.43
CA GLU A 72 -11.97 -11.33 -10.83
C GLU A 72 -11.53 -10.18 -11.75
N THR A 73 -11.41 -10.47 -13.04
CA THR A 73 -11.20 -9.44 -14.07
C THR A 73 -12.53 -8.91 -14.55
N THR A 74 -12.70 -7.59 -14.56
CA THR A 74 -13.87 -6.90 -15.13
C THR A 74 -13.43 -5.79 -16.07
N THR A 75 -14.37 -5.25 -16.85
CA THR A 75 -14.14 -4.05 -17.68
C THR A 75 -14.72 -2.84 -16.96
N LEU A 76 -13.93 -1.79 -16.80
CA LEU A 76 -14.41 -0.52 -16.25
C LEU A 76 -15.21 0.22 -17.33
N ALA A 77 -16.36 0.77 -16.94
CA ALA A 77 -17.21 1.59 -17.80
C ALA A 77 -16.64 3.00 -18.00
#